data_AF-A0AAW9SCX4-F1
#
_entry.id   AF-A0AAW9SCX4-F1
#
_cell.length_a   1.000
_cell.length_b   1.000
_cell.length_c   1.000
_cell.angle_alpha   90.00
_cell.angle_beta   90.00
_cell.angle_gamma   90.00
#
_symmetry.space_group_name_H-M   'P 1'
#
loop_
_entity.id
_entity.type
_entity.pdbx_description
1 polymer ?
#
loop_
_entity_poly.entity_id
_entity_poly.type
_entity_poly.pdbx_seq_one_letter_code
_entity_poly.pdbx_strand_id
1 'polypeptide(L)'
;MIKKKSVFKGLLVLLIFNYLTYLFIGEAMLEDMVFRDFKRFNTSRLSEANQALLSDVFFFSSCGHEFFRDEKELSQLIGSSASSTSFSNEDYSHYAKVFDFNDDVAKILTDQLSSGDSLTCVIYKVCHLGNSPLFLAKLDFTRIYSEHLDFHALVHGGQFSQERSRYIWVLFRWVKLQTETI
;
A
#
# COMPACT_ATOMS: atom_id res chain seq x y z
N MET A 1 0.55 -4.13 49.25
CA MET A 1 -0.49 -4.58 48.27
C MET A 1 -1.19 -3.44 47.50
N ILE A 2 -1.28 -2.22 48.03
CA ILE A 2 -2.07 -1.12 47.44
C ILE A 2 -1.48 -0.56 46.12
N LYS A 3 -0.14 -0.43 46.02
CA LYS A 3 0.52 0.09 44.81
C LYS A 3 0.31 -0.76 43.54
N LYS A 4 0.29 -2.10 43.66
CA LYS A 4 0.04 -3.01 42.52
C LYS A 4 -1.37 -2.84 41.92
N LYS A 5 -2.38 -2.61 42.77
CA LYS A 5 -3.77 -2.40 42.31
C LYS A 5 -3.94 -1.08 41.55
N SER A 6 -3.20 -0.04 41.91
CA SER A 6 -3.26 1.26 41.23
C SER A 6 -2.63 1.20 39.83
N VAL A 7 -1.45 0.57 39.71
CA VAL A 7 -0.75 0.40 38.42
C VAL A 7 -1.59 -0.44 37.45
N PHE A 8 -2.20 -1.53 37.94
CA PHE A 8 -3.05 -2.39 37.11
C PHE A 8 -4.28 -1.65 36.55
N LYS A 9 -4.94 -0.82 37.37
CA LYS A 9 -6.07 0.02 36.91
C LYS A 9 -5.63 1.01 35.83
N GLY A 10 -4.48 1.66 36.00
CA GLY A 10 -3.95 2.58 34.99
C GLY A 10 -3.68 1.90 33.66
N LEU A 11 -3.10 0.69 33.70
CA LEU A 11 -2.82 -0.09 32.49
C LEU A 11 -4.10 -0.54 31.78
N LEU A 12 -5.14 -0.93 32.53
CA LEU A 12 -6.44 -1.26 31.98
C LEU A 12 -7.11 -0.07 31.28
N VAL A 13 -7.09 1.10 31.91
CA VAL A 13 -7.63 2.34 31.31
C VAL A 13 -6.90 2.68 30.01
N LEU A 14 -5.58 2.54 29.99
CA LEU A 14 -4.77 2.79 28.79
C LEU A 14 -5.11 1.79 27.66
N LEU A 15 -5.32 0.50 27.98
CA LEU A 15 -5.73 -0.50 27.00
C LEU A 15 -7.12 -0.21 26.42
N ILE A 16 -8.08 0.15 27.27
CA ILE A 16 -9.43 0.54 26.83
C ILE A 16 -9.36 1.76 25.91
N PHE A 17 -8.60 2.78 26.31
CA PHE A 17 -8.46 3.98 25.50
C PHE A 17 -7.79 3.67 24.16
N ASN A 18 -6.72 2.87 24.14
CA ASN A 18 -6.03 2.45 22.91
C ASN A 18 -6.95 1.69 21.95
N TYR A 19 -7.81 0.83 22.49
CA TYR A 19 -8.80 0.10 21.71
C TYR A 19 -9.88 1.04 21.15
N LEU A 20 -10.43 1.95 21.96
CA LEU A 20 -11.41 2.91 21.48
C LEU A 20 -10.84 3.81 20.39
N THR A 21 -9.63 4.33 20.55
CA THR A 21 -8.99 5.15 19.50
C THR A 21 -8.78 4.37 18.22
N TYR A 22 -8.42 3.08 18.30
CA TYR A 22 -8.35 2.22 17.12
C TYR A 22 -9.70 2.16 16.39
N LEU A 23 -10.79 1.90 17.12
CA LEU A 23 -12.13 1.81 16.53
C LEU A 23 -12.60 3.11 15.88
N PHE A 24 -12.26 4.27 16.46
CA PHE A 24 -12.74 5.56 15.95
C PHE A 24 -11.87 6.18 14.86
N ILE A 25 -10.56 6.02 14.95
CA ILE A 25 -9.59 6.80 14.14
C ILE A 25 -8.53 5.90 13.49
N GLY A 26 -8.36 4.67 13.98
CA GLY A 26 -7.33 3.74 13.49
C GLY A 26 -7.44 3.46 12.00
N GLU A 27 -8.64 3.24 11.49
CA GLU A 27 -8.91 2.98 10.06
C GLU A 27 -8.62 4.21 9.19
N ALA A 28 -9.10 5.40 9.57
CA ALA A 28 -8.83 6.63 8.82
C ALA A 28 -7.33 6.97 8.77
N MET A 29 -6.61 6.78 9.89
CA MET A 29 -5.16 6.96 9.92
C MET A 29 -4.40 5.92 9.10
N LEU A 30 -4.97 4.73 8.95
CA LEU A 30 -4.38 3.64 8.19
C LEU A 30 -4.41 3.95 6.70
N GLU A 31 -5.55 4.42 6.20
CA GLU A 31 -5.71 4.82 4.79
C GLU A 31 -4.77 5.98 4.43
N ASP A 32 -4.72 7.04 5.25
CA ASP A 32 -3.78 8.16 5.07
C ASP A 32 -2.30 7.70 5.15
N MET A 33 -1.99 6.70 5.97
CA MET A 33 -0.65 6.11 6.02
C MET A 33 -0.33 5.35 4.73
N VAL A 34 -1.26 4.53 4.22
CA VAL A 34 -1.11 3.77 2.96
C VAL A 34 -0.89 4.73 1.79
N PHE A 35 -1.68 5.80 1.68
CA PHE A 35 -1.54 6.79 0.61
C PHE A 35 -0.24 7.58 0.70
N ARG A 36 0.21 7.96 1.91
CA ARG A 36 1.52 8.60 2.08
C ARG A 36 2.67 7.68 1.71
N ASP A 37 2.59 6.39 2.04
CA ASP A 37 3.63 5.42 1.68
C ASP A 37 3.70 5.21 0.17
N PHE A 38 2.54 5.08 -0.50
CA PHE A 38 2.43 5.09 -1.96
C PHE A 38 3.09 6.34 -2.56
N LYS A 39 2.69 7.53 -2.10
CA LYS A 39 3.19 8.80 -2.64
C LYS A 39 4.71 8.91 -2.47
N ARG A 40 5.23 8.56 -1.29
CA ARG A 40 6.68 8.58 -1.04
C ARG A 40 7.41 7.63 -1.98
N PHE A 41 6.95 6.39 -2.10
CA PHE A 41 7.56 5.42 -2.99
C PHE A 41 7.56 5.90 -4.44
N ASN A 42 6.41 6.35 -4.94
CA ASN A 42 6.29 6.73 -6.33
C ASN A 42 7.12 7.97 -6.65
N THR A 43 7.11 8.98 -5.77
CA THR A 43 7.96 10.17 -5.94
C THR A 43 9.45 9.81 -5.90
N SER A 44 9.89 8.93 -5.00
CA SER A 44 11.30 8.49 -4.96
C SER A 44 11.69 7.75 -6.25
N ARG A 45 10.90 6.76 -6.66
CA ARG A 45 11.16 5.98 -7.89
C ARG A 45 11.20 6.87 -9.14
N LEU A 46 10.25 7.80 -9.26
CA LEU A 46 10.18 8.74 -10.39
C LEU A 46 11.28 9.81 -10.36
N SER A 47 11.83 10.12 -9.18
CA SER A 47 12.97 11.03 -9.08
C SER A 47 14.29 10.39 -9.51
N GLU A 48 14.39 9.06 -9.39
CA GLU A 48 15.57 8.28 -9.77
C GLU A 48 15.52 7.80 -11.23
N ALA A 49 14.33 7.49 -11.75
CA ALA A 49 14.14 7.12 -13.14
C ALA A 49 14.12 8.37 -14.04
N ASN A 50 14.94 8.40 -15.10
CA ASN A 50 14.93 9.47 -16.11
C ASN A 50 13.49 9.73 -16.60
N GLN A 51 12.99 10.94 -16.31
CA GLN A 51 11.58 11.38 -16.28
C GLN A 51 10.80 11.34 -17.62
N ALA A 52 11.35 10.74 -18.68
CA ALA A 52 10.87 10.99 -20.05
C ALA A 52 9.86 9.97 -20.60
N LEU A 53 9.69 8.77 -20.03
CA LEU A 53 9.06 7.65 -20.77
C LEU A 53 8.21 6.68 -19.94
N LEU A 54 7.90 7.00 -18.68
CA LEU A 54 7.17 6.08 -17.81
C LEU A 54 5.65 6.19 -18.02
N SER A 55 5.08 5.25 -18.77
CA SER A 55 3.65 4.96 -18.78
C SER A 55 3.35 3.92 -17.70
N ASP A 56 3.32 4.38 -16.43
CA ASP A 56 3.06 3.51 -15.30
C ASP A 56 1.57 3.16 -15.16
N VAL A 57 1.24 1.87 -15.16
CA VAL A 57 -0.06 1.38 -14.69
C VAL A 57 0.07 0.95 -13.22
N PHE A 58 -0.79 1.49 -12.37
CA PHE A 58 -0.87 1.20 -10.96
C PHE A 58 -2.00 0.22 -10.68
N PHE A 59 -1.67 -0.91 -10.06
CA PHE A 59 -2.64 -1.89 -9.62
C PHE A 59 -2.78 -1.83 -8.11
N PHE A 60 -3.99 -1.65 -7.62
CA PHE A 60 -4.31 -1.58 -6.20
C PHE A 60 -5.17 -2.77 -5.81
N SER A 61 -4.89 -3.34 -4.65
CA SER A 61 -5.69 -4.44 -4.15
C SER A 61 -5.77 -4.42 -2.64
N SER A 62 -6.96 -4.74 -2.14
CA SER A 62 -7.19 -4.87 -0.71
C SER A 62 -7.93 -6.16 -0.37
N CYS A 63 -7.72 -6.66 0.84
CA CYS A 63 -8.56 -7.73 1.37
C CYS A 63 -10.00 -7.23 1.48
N GLY A 64 -10.88 -7.75 0.62
CA GLY A 64 -12.26 -7.31 0.52
C GLY A 64 -12.38 -5.87 0.01
N HIS A 65 -13.12 -5.05 0.73
CA HIS A 65 -13.33 -3.64 0.40
C HIS A 65 -12.72 -2.73 1.47
N GLU A 66 -11.55 -3.04 2.01
CA GLU A 66 -11.00 -2.28 3.15
C GLU A 66 -10.31 -0.99 2.72
N PHE A 67 -9.61 -1.01 1.58
CA PHE A 67 -8.86 0.12 1.05
C PHE A 67 -9.21 0.36 -0.42
N PHE A 68 -8.80 1.51 -0.95
CA PHE A 68 -8.84 1.79 -2.39
C PHE A 68 -10.25 1.80 -2.97
N ARG A 69 -11.24 2.21 -2.18
CA ARG A 69 -12.66 2.20 -2.56
C ARG A 69 -13.02 3.25 -3.61
N ASP A 70 -12.34 4.39 -3.58
CA ASP A 70 -12.61 5.53 -4.45
C ASP A 70 -11.55 5.63 -5.54
N GLU A 71 -11.91 5.22 -6.76
CA GLU A 71 -11.06 5.32 -7.94
C GLU A 71 -10.64 6.77 -8.25
N LYS A 72 -11.47 7.76 -7.89
CA LYS A 72 -11.15 9.18 -8.08
C LYS A 72 -10.07 9.62 -7.10
N GLU A 73 -10.12 9.16 -5.87
CA GLU A 73 -9.08 9.43 -4.87
C GLU A 73 -7.74 8.79 -5.29
N LEU A 74 -7.77 7.55 -5.77
CA LEU A 74 -6.59 6.88 -6.34
C LEU A 74 -6.00 7.66 -7.52
N SER A 75 -6.86 8.08 -8.44
CA SER A 75 -6.48 8.88 -9.61
C SER A 75 -5.79 10.20 -9.19
N GLN A 76 -6.34 10.89 -8.20
CA GLN A 76 -5.74 12.09 -7.63
C GLN A 76 -4.41 11.80 -6.91
N LEU A 77 -4.33 10.69 -6.20
CA LEU A 77 -3.12 10.26 -5.50
C LEU A 77 -1.97 10.03 -6.50
N ILE A 78 -2.24 9.28 -7.57
CA ILE A 78 -1.30 9.05 -8.68
C ILE A 78 -0.86 10.38 -9.27
N GLY A 79 -1.81 11.22 -9.71
CA GLY A 79 -1.51 12.52 -10.31
C GLY A 79 -0.68 13.44 -9.39
N SER A 80 -0.92 13.39 -8.07
CA SER A 80 -0.15 14.18 -7.10
C SER A 80 1.25 13.64 -6.80
N SER A 81 1.54 12.41 -7.22
CA SER A 81 2.81 11.72 -6.98
C SER A 81 3.71 11.69 -8.22
N ALA A 82 3.14 11.89 -9.41
CA ALA A 82 3.87 12.05 -10.66
C ALA A 82 4.58 13.41 -10.75
N SER A 83 5.80 13.44 -11.30
CA SER A 83 6.41 14.73 -11.65
C SER A 83 5.60 15.36 -12.78
N SER A 84 5.29 16.65 -12.64
CA SER A 84 4.38 17.48 -13.45
C SER A 84 4.62 17.52 -14.97
N THR A 85 5.59 16.79 -15.49
CA THR A 85 6.08 16.85 -16.87
C THR A 85 5.65 15.68 -17.76
N SER A 86 5.22 14.55 -17.18
CA SER A 86 5.07 13.29 -17.94
C SER A 86 3.63 12.88 -18.25
N PHE A 87 2.63 13.56 -17.67
CA PHE A 87 1.21 13.21 -17.82
C PHE A 87 0.39 14.47 -18.07
N SER A 88 0.22 14.83 -19.35
CA SER A 88 -0.54 16.02 -19.75
C SER A 88 -2.04 15.79 -19.57
N ASN A 89 -2.66 16.32 -18.50
CA ASN A 89 -4.11 16.52 -18.35
C ASN A 89 -5.07 15.35 -18.70
N GLU A 90 -4.59 14.12 -18.82
CA GLU A 90 -5.42 12.95 -19.14
C GLU A 90 -6.08 12.37 -17.89
N ASP A 91 -7.20 11.68 -18.13
CA ASP A 91 -7.98 11.01 -17.11
C ASP A 91 -7.16 9.88 -16.46
N TYR A 92 -6.66 10.14 -15.24
CA TYR A 92 -5.82 9.22 -14.48
C TYR A 92 -6.51 7.89 -14.13
N SER A 93 -7.84 7.80 -14.34
CA SER A 93 -8.61 6.57 -14.11
C SER A 93 -8.14 5.38 -14.95
N HIS A 94 -7.55 5.62 -16.12
CA HIS A 94 -6.98 4.55 -16.96
C HIS A 94 -5.72 3.90 -16.37
N TYR A 95 -5.06 4.59 -15.44
CA TYR A 95 -3.81 4.15 -14.83
C TYR A 95 -4.00 3.52 -13.45
N ALA A 96 -5.20 3.56 -12.89
CA ALA A 96 -5.53 2.89 -11.63
C ALA A 96 -6.43 1.69 -11.89
N LYS A 97 -6.00 0.48 -11.50
CA LYS A 97 -6.81 -0.74 -11.62
C LYS A 97 -6.96 -1.39 -10.25
N VAL A 98 -8.19 -1.60 -9.81
CA VAL A 98 -8.49 -2.32 -8.56
C VAL A 98 -8.78 -3.78 -8.86
N PHE A 99 -8.19 -4.70 -8.09
CA PHE A 99 -8.33 -6.15 -8.30
C PHE A 99 -8.42 -6.94 -6.98
N ASP A 100 -8.85 -8.21 -7.04
CA ASP A 100 -9.03 -9.04 -5.84
C ASP A 100 -7.68 -9.40 -5.20
N PHE A 101 -7.57 -9.31 -3.88
CA PHE A 101 -6.33 -9.62 -3.16
C PHE A 101 -5.79 -11.02 -3.44
N ASN A 102 -6.65 -11.99 -3.74
CA ASN A 102 -6.24 -13.36 -4.00
C ASN A 102 -5.89 -13.62 -5.46
N ASP A 103 -6.13 -12.65 -6.35
CA ASP A 103 -5.77 -12.81 -7.75
C ASP A 103 -4.26 -13.00 -7.88
N ASP A 104 -3.91 -13.95 -8.76
CA ASP A 104 -2.54 -14.23 -9.10
C ASP A 104 -1.96 -13.01 -9.83
N VAL A 105 -0.98 -12.41 -9.18
CA VAL A 105 -0.21 -11.28 -9.71
C VAL A 105 0.32 -11.64 -11.10
N ALA A 106 0.88 -12.84 -11.30
CA ALA A 106 1.40 -13.23 -12.62
C ALA A 106 0.32 -13.24 -13.71
N LYS A 107 -0.90 -13.62 -13.36
CA LYS A 107 -2.04 -13.63 -14.30
C LYS A 107 -2.49 -12.22 -14.66
N ILE A 108 -2.68 -11.36 -13.66
CA ILE A 108 -3.01 -9.94 -13.88
C ILE A 108 -2.01 -9.30 -14.83
N LEU A 109 -0.74 -9.60 -14.62
CA LEU A 109 0.36 -9.05 -15.40
C LEU A 109 0.38 -9.60 -16.84
N THR A 110 0.07 -10.88 -17.04
CA THR A 110 0.02 -11.50 -18.36
C THR A 110 -1.15 -10.96 -19.20
N ASP A 111 -2.32 -10.77 -18.58
CA ASP A 111 -3.52 -10.25 -19.26
C ASP A 111 -3.30 -8.81 -19.77
N GLN A 112 -2.44 -8.04 -19.09
CA GLN A 112 -2.13 -6.65 -19.45
C GLN A 112 -1.03 -6.55 -20.50
N LEU A 113 -0.04 -7.44 -20.46
CA LEU A 113 1.02 -7.51 -21.48
C LEU A 113 0.54 -7.92 -22.87
N SER A 114 -0.60 -8.61 -22.94
CA SER A 114 -1.21 -9.04 -24.20
C SER A 114 -1.57 -7.87 -25.13
N SER A 115 -1.62 -6.62 -24.62
CA SER A 115 -1.88 -5.42 -25.41
C SER A 115 -0.66 -4.92 -26.20
N GLY A 116 0.54 -5.46 -25.98
CA GLY A 116 1.73 -5.20 -26.79
C GLY A 116 2.49 -3.89 -26.48
N ASP A 117 2.08 -3.16 -25.45
CA ASP A 117 2.73 -1.90 -25.04
C ASP A 117 3.76 -2.15 -23.92
N SER A 118 4.94 -1.53 -24.04
CA SER A 118 5.96 -1.53 -22.99
C SER A 118 5.53 -0.59 -21.84
N LEU A 119 4.64 -1.07 -20.99
CA LEU A 119 4.14 -0.34 -19.81
C LEU A 119 4.89 -0.78 -18.57
N THR A 120 5.31 0.14 -17.72
CA THR A 120 5.77 -0.19 -16.37
C THR A 120 4.58 -0.42 -15.46
N CYS A 121 4.67 -1.38 -14.54
CA CYS A 121 3.57 -1.62 -13.60
C CYS A 121 4.06 -1.59 -12.16
N VAL A 122 3.22 -1.04 -11.29
CA VAL A 122 3.44 -1.03 -9.84
C VAL A 122 2.20 -1.60 -9.16
N ILE A 123 2.37 -2.67 -8.40
CA ILE A 123 1.29 -3.35 -7.69
C ILE A 123 1.38 -3.03 -6.20
N TYR A 124 0.28 -2.59 -5.63
CA TYR A 124 0.10 -2.33 -4.20
C TYR A 124 -0.99 -3.24 -3.65
N LYS A 125 -0.62 -4.10 -2.69
CA LYS A 125 -1.55 -4.99 -1.99
C LYS A 125 -1.55 -4.66 -0.51
N VAL A 126 -2.72 -4.46 0.08
CA VAL A 126 -2.88 -4.10 1.50
C VAL A 126 -3.94 -4.96 2.15
N CYS A 127 -3.64 -5.54 3.31
CA CYS A 127 -4.58 -6.44 3.99
C CYS A 127 -4.44 -6.37 5.51
N HIS A 128 -5.57 -6.36 6.21
CA HIS A 128 -5.58 -6.64 7.65
C HIS A 128 -5.27 -8.12 7.94
N LEU A 129 -4.36 -8.37 8.88
CA LEU A 129 -4.07 -9.72 9.36
C LEU A 129 -5.05 -10.08 10.47
N GLY A 130 -6.12 -10.80 10.10
CA GLY A 130 -7.29 -11.10 10.94
C GLY A 130 -7.06 -11.91 12.22
N ASN A 131 -5.87 -12.49 12.43
CA ASN A 131 -5.56 -13.33 13.60
C ASN A 131 -4.84 -12.58 14.73
N SER A 132 -5.03 -11.28 14.83
CA SER A 132 -4.32 -10.48 15.83
C SER A 132 -5.21 -10.25 17.06
N PRO A 133 -4.65 -10.29 18.30
CA PRO A 133 -5.43 -10.02 19.51
C PRO A 133 -6.18 -8.69 19.40
N LEU A 134 -7.35 -8.55 20.04
CA LEU A 134 -8.23 -7.36 20.02
C LEU A 134 -7.54 -6.00 20.24
N PHE A 135 -6.31 -5.98 20.76
CA PHE A 135 -5.52 -4.78 21.06
C PHE A 135 -4.33 -4.54 20.12
N LEU A 136 -4.12 -5.40 19.13
CA LEU A 136 -2.95 -5.41 18.26
C LEU A 136 -3.42 -5.60 16.82
N ALA A 137 -4.02 -4.59 16.21
CA ALA A 137 -4.31 -4.66 14.79
C ALA A 137 -3.00 -4.74 14.00
N LYS A 138 -2.95 -5.64 13.00
CA LYS A 138 -1.78 -5.80 12.13
C LYS A 138 -2.17 -5.61 10.68
N LEU A 139 -1.30 -4.96 9.94
CA LEU A 139 -1.43 -4.76 8.50
C LEU A 139 -0.27 -5.44 7.79
N ASP A 140 -0.58 -6.01 6.64
CA ASP A 140 0.41 -6.46 5.67
C ASP A 140 0.31 -5.59 4.42
N PHE A 141 1.44 -5.02 4.03
CA PHE A 141 1.57 -4.14 2.90
C PHE A 141 2.61 -4.72 1.95
N THR A 142 2.22 -5.08 0.74
CA THR A 142 3.12 -5.66 -0.26
C THR A 142 3.16 -4.77 -1.49
N ARG A 143 4.36 -4.46 -1.95
CA ARG A 143 4.63 -3.77 -3.22
C ARG A 143 5.39 -4.68 -4.16
N ILE A 144 5.03 -4.66 -5.43
CA ILE A 144 5.72 -5.38 -6.49
C ILE A 144 5.95 -4.40 -7.64
N TYR A 145 7.19 -4.28 -8.10
CA TYR A 145 7.57 -3.34 -9.14
C TYR A 145 8.80 -3.82 -9.91
N SER A 146 9.03 -3.23 -11.09
CA SER A 146 10.27 -3.41 -11.84
C SER A 146 11.28 -2.33 -11.50
N GLU A 147 12.54 -2.75 -11.31
CA GLU A 147 13.68 -1.82 -11.28
C GLU A 147 14.04 -1.32 -12.70
N HIS A 148 13.58 -2.02 -13.73
CA HIS A 148 13.82 -1.68 -15.13
C HIS A 148 12.52 -1.24 -15.82
N LEU A 149 12.64 -0.38 -16.83
CA LEU A 149 11.50 0.18 -17.58
C LEU A 149 10.75 -0.86 -18.42
N ASP A 150 11.18 -2.11 -18.40
CA ASP A 150 10.59 -3.20 -19.17
C ASP A 150 9.85 -4.16 -18.23
N PHE A 151 8.53 -4.20 -18.38
CA PHE A 151 7.66 -5.09 -17.63
C PHE A 151 7.67 -6.52 -18.19
N HIS A 152 8.08 -6.75 -19.45
CA HIS A 152 8.31 -8.11 -19.94
C HIS A 152 9.44 -8.81 -19.16
N ALA A 153 10.41 -8.06 -18.65
CA ALA A 153 11.44 -8.58 -17.75
C ALA A 153 10.87 -9.09 -16.41
N LEU A 154 9.74 -8.53 -15.94
CA LEU A 154 9.07 -9.00 -14.72
C LEU A 154 8.46 -10.38 -14.89
N VAL A 155 7.74 -10.60 -15.99
CA VAL A 155 7.02 -11.87 -16.24
C VAL A 155 7.95 -12.99 -16.70
N HIS A 156 8.95 -12.67 -17.53
CA HIS A 156 9.83 -13.68 -18.12
C HIS A 156 11.18 -13.85 -17.42
N GLY A 157 11.65 -12.83 -16.70
CA GLY A 157 12.97 -12.82 -16.07
C GLY A 157 12.96 -12.97 -14.55
N GLY A 158 11.78 -12.87 -13.89
CA GLY A 158 11.70 -12.83 -12.42
C GLY A 158 12.41 -11.62 -11.81
N GLN A 159 12.66 -10.58 -12.61
CA GLN A 159 13.39 -9.38 -12.20
C GLN A 159 12.45 -8.35 -11.55
N PHE A 160 11.61 -8.81 -10.61
CA PHE A 160 10.74 -7.94 -9.84
C PHE A 160 11.31 -7.74 -8.44
N SER A 161 11.21 -6.51 -7.96
CA SER A 161 11.48 -6.20 -6.57
C SER A 161 10.16 -6.28 -5.82
N GLN A 162 10.12 -7.16 -4.83
CA GLN A 162 9.01 -7.29 -3.92
C GLN A 162 9.40 -6.79 -2.54
N GLU A 163 8.64 -5.85 -2.02
CA GLU A 163 8.82 -5.34 -0.66
C GLU A 163 7.56 -5.58 0.16
N ARG A 164 7.73 -6.21 1.32
CA ARG A 164 6.66 -6.48 2.28
C ARG A 164 6.91 -5.74 3.57
N SER A 165 5.97 -4.89 3.97
CA SER A 165 6.02 -4.11 5.20
C SER A 165 4.89 -4.53 6.13
N ARG A 166 5.21 -4.80 7.39
CA ARG A 166 4.19 -5.08 8.43
C ARG A 166 4.03 -3.90 9.36
N TYR A 167 2.78 -3.55 9.65
CA TYR A 167 2.44 -2.48 10.60
C TYR A 167 1.63 -3.04 11.76
N ILE A 168 1.76 -2.40 12.93
CA ILE A 168 0.97 -2.73 14.12
C ILE A 168 0.42 -1.47 14.78
N TRP A 169 -0.80 -1.55 15.30
CA TRP A 169 -1.38 -0.48 16.11
C TRP A 169 -0.91 -0.58 17.55
N VAL A 170 -0.13 0.40 18.01
CA VAL A 170 0.39 0.46 19.39
C VAL A 170 0.39 1.90 19.86
N LEU A 171 -0.20 2.15 21.04
CA LEU A 171 -0.24 3.47 21.67
C LEU A 171 -0.76 4.54 20.70
N PHE A 172 -1.96 4.33 20.16
CA PHE A 172 -2.69 5.30 19.35
C PHE A 172 -2.09 5.60 17.97
N ARG A 173 -1.19 4.75 17.48
CA ARG A 173 -0.53 4.95 16.18
C ARG A 173 -0.18 3.64 15.49
N TRP A 174 -0.11 3.69 14.17
CA TRP A 174 0.48 2.63 13.36
C TRP A 174 2.01 2.73 13.41
N VAL A 175 2.65 1.62 13.73
CA VAL A 175 4.11 1.50 13.81
C VAL A 175 4.56 0.44 12.81
N LYS A 176 5.48 0.82 11.93
CA LYS A 176 6.14 -0.11 11.00
C LYS A 176 7.10 -1.01 11.80
N LEU A 177 6.91 -2.32 11.70
CA LEU A 177 7.73 -3.31 12.41
C LEU A 177 8.96 -3.72 11.62
N GLN A 178 8.78 -4.05 10.35
CA GLN A 178 9.82 -4.59 9.49
C GLN A 178 9.46 -4.37 8.02
N THR A 179 10.49 -4.16 7.20
CA THR A 179 10.42 -4.32 5.74
C THR A 179 11.23 -5.58 5.39
N GLU A 180 10.64 -6.48 4.63
CA GLU A 180 11.28 -7.65 4.05
C GLU A 180 11.34 -7.43 2.53
N THR A 181 12.52 -7.52 1.92
CA THR A 181 12.67 -7.64 0.47
C THR A 181 12.62 -9.13 0.13
N ILE A 182 11.74 -9.51 -0.79
CA ILE A 182 11.45 -10.91 -1.14
C ILE A 182 11.98 -11.21 -2.54
#